data_AF-A0A656Z5F6-F1
#
_entry.id   AF-A0A656Z5F6-F1
#
_cell.length_a   1.000
_cell.length_b   1.000
_cell.length_c   1.000
_cell.angle_alpha   90.00
_cell.angle_beta   90.00
_cell.angle_gamma   90.00
#
_symmetry.space_group_name_H-M   'P 1'
#
loop_
_entity.id
_entity.type
_entity.pdbx_description
1 polymer ?
#
loop_
_entity_poly.entity_id
_entity_poly.type
_entity_poly.pdbx_seq_one_letter_code
_entity_poly.pdbx_strand_id
1 'polypeptide(L)' 'MEGPKDDGNYPDRGVDSQEHVMAKLIAAVDKATLAGWTRLEAAEAIMRVAIALDSGERGRSP' A
#
# COMPACT_ATOMS: atom_id res chain seq x y z
N MET A 1 -10.23 -12.39 -5.80
CA MET A 1 -9.73 -11.61 -6.95
C MET A 1 -8.52 -10.82 -6.46
N GLU A 2 -7.35 -11.03 -7.06
CA GLU A 2 -6.08 -10.40 -6.63
C GLU A 2 -5.77 -9.14 -7.47
N GLY A 3 -6.68 -8.17 -7.47
CA GLY A 3 -6.48 -6.93 -8.22
C GLY A 3 -7.75 -6.10 -8.36
N PRO A 4 -7.69 -5.02 -9.16
CA PRO A 4 -8.85 -4.21 -9.50
C PRO A 4 -9.95 -5.05 -10.17
N LYS A 5 -11.21 -4.60 -10.08
CA LYS A 5 -12.42 -5.28 -10.57
C LYS A 5 -12.34 -5.73 -12.03
N ASP A 6 -11.76 -4.91 -12.90
CA ASP A 6 -11.59 -5.18 -14.33
C ASP A 6 -10.28 -4.60 -14.87
N ASP A 7 -9.80 -5.18 -15.96
CA ASP A 7 -8.72 -4.62 -16.77
C ASP A 7 -9.25 -3.44 -17.62
N GLY A 8 -8.47 -2.35 -17.73
CA GLY A 8 -8.81 -1.19 -18.55
C GLY A 8 -9.06 0.10 -17.76
N ASN A 9 -9.60 1.13 -18.42
CA ASN A 9 -9.81 2.45 -17.84
C ASN A 9 -11.30 2.66 -17.55
N TYR A 10 -11.76 2.29 -16.35
CA TYR A 10 -13.11 2.56 -15.87
C TYR A 10 -13.10 3.72 -14.85
N PRO A 11 -14.22 4.47 -14.71
CA PRO A 11 -14.24 5.73 -13.97
C PRO A 11 -13.67 5.67 -12.54
N ASP A 12 -13.92 4.57 -11.82
CA ASP A 12 -13.55 4.42 -10.41
C ASP A 12 -12.28 3.59 -10.17
N ARG A 13 -11.48 3.32 -11.21
CA ARG A 13 -10.30 2.44 -11.10
C ARG A 13 -9.29 2.90 -10.06
N GLY A 14 -9.13 4.21 -9.92
CA GLY A 14 -8.26 4.79 -8.88
C GLY A 14 -8.73 4.42 -7.48
N VAL A 15 -10.03 4.56 -7.20
CA VAL A 15 -10.64 4.23 -5.91
C VAL A 15 -10.56 2.73 -5.64
N ASP A 16 -10.90 1.91 -6.62
CA ASP A 16 -10.87 0.45 -6.48
C ASP A 16 -9.44 -0.07 -6.20
N SER A 17 -8.44 0.49 -6.89
CA SER A 17 -7.04 0.19 -6.63
C SER A 17 -6.61 0.60 -5.22
N GLN A 18 -7.08 1.77 -4.74
CA GLN A 18 -6.80 2.24 -3.38
C GLN A 18 -7.45 1.35 -2.32
N GLU A 19 -8.73 0.97 -2.48
CA GLU A 19 -9.43 0.07 -1.56
C GLU A 19 -8.73 -1.29 -1.46
N HIS A 20 -8.31 -1.84 -2.61
CA HIS A 20 -7.58 -3.11 -2.65
C HIS A 20 -6.24 -3.03 -1.92
N VAL A 21 -5.46 -1.96 -2.17
CA VAL A 21 -4.17 -1.74 -1.49
C VAL A 21 -4.38 -1.47 0.00
N MET A 22 -5.40 -0.71 0.39
CA MET A 22 -5.72 -0.40 1.78
C MET A 22 -5.95 -1.65 2.61
N ALA A 23 -6.71 -2.62 2.10
CA ALA A 23 -6.92 -3.90 2.79
C ALA A 23 -5.60 -4.64 3.06
N LYS A 24 -4.67 -4.64 2.08
CA LYS A 24 -3.36 -5.27 2.24
C LYS A 24 -2.47 -4.52 3.24
N LEU A 25 -2.50 -3.19 3.22
CA LEU A 25 -1.73 -2.36 4.16
C LEU A 25 -2.21 -2.53 5.59
N ILE A 26 -3.52 -2.61 5.82
CA ILE A 26 -4.10 -2.91 7.14
C ILE A 26 -3.58 -4.26 7.64
N ALA A 27 -3.62 -5.30 6.80
CA ALA A 27 -3.10 -6.61 7.16
C ALA A 27 -1.59 -6.59 7.46
N ALA A 28 -0.81 -5.75 6.78
CA ALA A 28 0.61 -5.56 7.07
C ALA A 28 0.84 -4.87 8.42
N VAL A 29 0.06 -3.83 8.76
CA VAL A 29 0.08 -3.18 10.08
C VAL A 29 -0.25 -4.18 11.19
N ASP A 30 -1.29 -5.00 10.98
CA ASP A 30 -1.71 -5.99 11.97
C ASP A 30 -0.62 -7.05 12.21
N LYS A 31 0.03 -7.53 11.14
CA LYS A 31 1.18 -8.45 11.25
C LYS A 31 2.36 -7.84 12.00
N ALA A 32 2.70 -6.58 11.72
CA ALA A 32 3.78 -5.88 12.45
C ALA A 32 3.41 -5.68 13.93
N THR A 33 2.14 -5.39 14.22
CA THR A 33 1.64 -5.26 15.60
C THR A 33 1.77 -6.59 16.36
N LEU A 34 1.43 -7.71 15.72
CA LEU A 34 1.64 -9.05 16.29
C LEU A 34 3.12 -9.37 16.53
N ALA A 35 4.02 -8.77 15.77
CA ALA A 35 5.47 -8.88 15.96
C ALA A 35 6.02 -7.91 17.04
N GLY A 36 5.16 -7.18 17.74
CA GLY A 36 5.53 -6.31 18.87
C GLY A 36 5.70 -4.83 18.53
N TRP A 37 5.40 -4.41 17.30
CA TRP A 37 5.45 -3.00 16.91
C TRP A 37 4.20 -2.27 17.39
N THR A 38 4.30 -0.96 17.64
CA THR A 38 3.08 -0.15 17.73
C THR A 38 2.44 0.01 16.35
N ARG A 39 1.12 0.21 16.31
CA ARG A 39 0.42 0.49 15.04
C ARG A 39 0.98 1.71 14.32
N LEU A 40 1.42 2.73 15.06
CA LEU A 40 1.99 3.96 14.51
C LEU A 40 3.35 3.69 13.85
N GLU A 41 4.26 3.01 14.53
CA GLU A 41 5.58 2.65 13.97
C GLU A 41 5.43 1.82 12.69
N ALA A 42 4.52 0.85 12.68
CA ALA A 42 4.24 0.03 11.51
C ALA A 42 3.70 0.86 10.34
N ALA A 43 2.75 1.77 10.61
CA ALA A 43 2.18 2.65 9.59
C ALA A 43 3.22 3.62 9.01
N GLU A 44 4.07 4.21 9.86
CA GLU A 44 5.14 5.10 9.43
C GLU A 44 6.19 4.37 8.58
N ALA A 45 6.57 3.15 8.95
CA ALA A 45 7.51 2.33 8.17
C ALA A 45 6.94 2.00 6.78
N ILE A 46 5.67 1.59 6.71
CA ILE A 46 4.97 1.33 5.45
C ILE A 46 4.95 2.59 4.57
N MET A 47 4.62 3.75 5.13
CA MET A 47 4.60 5.02 4.39
C MET A 47 5.97 5.35 3.79
N ARG A 48 7.05 5.22 4.58
CA ARG A 48 8.42 5.49 4.10
C ARG A 48 8.82 4.57 2.96
N VAL A 49 8.51 3.28 3.08
CA VAL A 49 8.77 2.29 2.01
C VAL A 49 7.95 2.60 0.76
N ALA A 50 6.67 2.94 0.90
CA ALA A 50 5.82 3.31 -0.24
C ALA A 50 6.34 4.54 -1.01
N ILE A 51 6.82 5.57 -0.30
CA ILE A 51 7.43 6.76 -0.91
C ILE A 51 8.72 6.39 -1.66
N ALA A 52 9.58 5.55 -1.06
CA ALA A 52 10.82 5.11 -1.68
C ALA A 52 10.55 4.28 -2.95
N LEU A 53 9.55 3.41 -2.93
CA LEU A 53 9.12 2.62 -4.09
C LEU A 53 8.59 3.53 -5.21
N ASP A 54 7.66 4.46 -4.92
CA ASP A 54 7.14 5.40 -5.93
C ASP A 54 8.28 6.25 -6.54
N SER A 55 9.26 6.67 -5.73
CA SER A 55 10.42 7.39 -6.23
C SER A 55 11.24 6.54 -7.21
N GLY A 56 11.53 5.29 -6.84
CA GLY A 56 12.25 4.34 -7.68
C GLY A 56 11.53 4.04 -9.01
N GLU A 57 10.21 3.78 -8.97
CA GLU A 57 9.39 3.52 -10.16
C GLU A 57 9.33 4.72 -11.11
N ARG A 58 9.48 5.94 -10.58
CA ARG A 58 9.57 7.18 -11.37
C ARG A 58 10.99 7.48 -11.87
N GLY A 59 11.94 6.57 -11.65
CA GLY A 59 13.35 6.76 -12.00
C GLY A 59 14.05 7.86 -11.20
N ARG A 60 13.50 8.25 -10.05
CA ARG A 60 14.15 9.15 -9.10
C ARG A 60 14.87 8.27 -8.08
N SER A 61 16.20 8.18 -8.18
CA SER A 61 16.98 7.47 -7.17
C SER A 61 16.67 8.00 -5.77
N PRO A 62 16.70 7.15 -4.72
CA PRO A 62 16.42 7.55 -3.34
C PRO A 62 17.35 8.67 -2.85
#